data_AF-A0A7J9BR01-F1
#
_entry.id   AF-A0A7J9BR01-F1
#
_cell.length_a   1.000
_cell.length_b   1.000
_cell.length_c   1.000
_cell.angle_alpha   90.00
_cell.angle_beta   90.00
_cell.angle_gamma   90.00
#
_symmetry.space_group_name_H-M   'P 1'
#
loop_
_entity.id
_entity.type
_entity.pdbx_description
1 polymer ?
#
loop_
_entity_poly.entity_id
_entity_poly.type
_entity_poly.pdbx_seq_one_letter_code
_entity_poly.pdbx_strand_id
1 'polypeptide(L)'
;MAPKSRSYQISATPVTVFGHLLFIAVTTLVLVWLLKFREGLAFESANKLKIFNVSSFALRIPSLSSETVSYLCFYMICGGPIVLAWISLLLCLHFNLFQLPPSHLQLHPLLMVIGFILMAGEAIMAYKSTPSRRDIQVQKAVHLTLQTIALGCAIFGIVVIFKFHDETNMPDMVTLHSWLGMIAICLFGLQYLLGFFSYVFPGAESYSRAAYLPWHTFGGLLIFFLAICTAEMGLLQKFLSLFLTRSQEALIVNFIGLLLFLFAVAVALTVVLPRY
;
A
#
# COMPACT_ATOMS: atom_id res chain seq x y z
N MET A 1 49.62 14.68 -3.83
CA MET A 1 48.27 14.12 -4.09
C MET A 1 47.74 13.56 -2.78
N ALA A 2 46.69 14.16 -2.21
CA ALA A 2 46.02 13.58 -1.04
C ALA A 2 45.28 12.29 -1.46
N PRO A 3 45.33 11.20 -0.68
CA PRO A 3 44.61 9.99 -1.01
C PRO A 3 43.11 10.26 -0.95
N LYS A 4 42.42 9.98 -2.05
CA LYS A 4 40.96 10.05 -2.17
C LYS A 4 40.38 9.07 -1.15
N SER A 5 39.82 9.57 -0.03
CA SER A 5 39.16 8.72 0.94
C SER A 5 38.04 7.96 0.23
N ARG A 6 38.12 6.63 0.20
CA ARG A 6 36.96 5.81 -0.14
C ARG A 6 35.97 6.00 1.00
N SER A 7 35.06 6.97 0.84
CA SER A 7 33.86 7.05 1.65
C SER A 7 33.17 5.69 1.52
N TYR A 8 33.14 4.93 2.60
CA TYR A 8 32.42 3.66 2.68
C TYR A 8 30.93 4.01 2.68
N GLN A 9 30.37 4.26 1.49
CA GLN A 9 28.96 4.57 1.35
C GLN A 9 28.17 3.27 1.52
N ILE A 10 27.33 3.23 2.56
CA ILE A 10 26.42 2.11 2.80
C ILE A 10 25.38 2.12 1.69
N SER A 11 25.35 1.05 0.87
CA SER A 11 24.36 0.88 -0.19
C SER A 11 22.96 0.70 0.38
N ALA A 12 21.94 1.19 -0.32
CA ALA A 12 20.54 0.92 0.01
C ALA A 12 20.13 -0.56 -0.16
N THR A 13 20.89 -1.36 -0.94
CA THR A 13 20.49 -2.73 -1.31
C THR A 13 20.14 -3.64 -0.13
N PRO A 14 20.95 -3.75 0.94
CA PRO A 14 20.63 -4.64 2.07
C PRO A 14 19.34 -4.22 2.77
N VAL A 15 19.11 -2.91 2.88
CA VAL A 15 17.91 -2.35 3.52
C VAL A 15 16.67 -2.58 2.65
N THR A 16 16.80 -2.47 1.33
CA THR A 16 15.70 -2.77 0.40
C THR A 16 15.31 -4.25 0.44
N VAL A 17 16.30 -5.17 0.47
CA VAL A 17 16.03 -6.61 0.64
C VAL A 17 15.35 -6.88 1.97
N PHE A 18 15.80 -6.24 3.05
CA PHE A 18 15.15 -6.35 4.36
C PHE A 18 13.70 -5.84 4.32
N GLY A 19 13.43 -4.73 3.63
CA GLY A 19 12.08 -4.23 3.38
C GLY A 19 11.17 -5.26 2.71
N HIS A 20 11.64 -5.95 1.66
CA HIS A 20 10.87 -7.00 0.99
C HIS A 20 10.60 -8.21 1.89
N LEU A 21 11.55 -8.60 2.75
CA LEU A 21 11.33 -9.68 3.72
C LEU A 21 10.28 -9.30 4.76
N LEU A 22 10.28 -8.04 5.21
CA LEU A 22 9.26 -7.51 6.11
C LEU A 22 7.89 -7.45 5.43
N PHE A 23 7.79 -7.07 4.16
CA PHE A 23 6.54 -7.15 3.38
C PHE A 23 5.93 -8.56 3.44
N ILE A 24 6.73 -9.59 3.16
CA ILE A 24 6.28 -10.99 3.17
C ILE A 24 5.87 -11.42 4.59
N ALA A 25 6.66 -11.06 5.60
CA ALA A 25 6.38 -11.40 6.99
C ALA A 25 5.08 -10.76 7.51
N VAL A 26 4.89 -9.46 7.28
CA VAL A 26 3.67 -8.73 7.68
C VAL A 26 2.46 -9.30 6.95
N THR A 27 2.55 -9.50 5.63
CA THR A 27 1.47 -10.11 4.83
C THR A 27 1.06 -11.46 5.41
N THR A 28 2.04 -12.32 5.71
CA THR A 28 1.79 -13.64 6.29
C THR A 28 1.11 -13.54 7.64
N LEU A 29 1.59 -12.68 8.54
CA LEU A 29 0.99 -12.52 9.87
C LEU A 29 -0.42 -11.95 9.80
N VAL A 30 -0.69 -10.96 8.94
CA VAL A 30 -2.04 -10.42 8.73
C VAL A 30 -2.98 -11.50 8.20
N LEU A 31 -2.56 -12.29 7.21
CA LEU A 31 -3.37 -13.40 6.69
C LEU A 31 -3.61 -14.46 7.77
N VAL A 32 -2.60 -14.83 8.55
CA VAL A 32 -2.77 -15.77 9.67
C VAL A 32 -3.73 -15.20 10.70
N TRP A 33 -3.60 -13.93 11.07
CA TRP A 33 -4.48 -13.28 12.03
C TRP A 33 -5.93 -13.34 11.57
N LEU A 34 -6.21 -12.92 10.34
CA LEU A 34 -7.57 -12.85 9.82
C LEU A 34 -8.16 -14.24 9.55
N LEU A 35 -7.42 -15.13 8.89
CA LEU A 35 -7.92 -16.45 8.50
C LEU A 35 -8.04 -17.43 9.67
N LYS A 36 -7.12 -17.37 10.64
CA LYS A 36 -7.10 -18.32 11.76
C LYS A 36 -7.92 -17.85 12.95
N PHE A 37 -7.88 -16.55 13.28
CA PHE A 37 -8.46 -16.03 14.53
C PHE A 37 -9.71 -15.17 14.35
N ARG A 38 -10.02 -14.75 13.11
CA ARG A 38 -11.17 -13.87 12.83
C ARG A 38 -12.22 -14.50 11.91
N GLU A 39 -12.18 -15.82 11.74
CA GLU A 39 -13.17 -16.61 10.98
C GLU A 39 -13.13 -16.41 9.45
N GLY A 40 -12.15 -15.66 8.91
CA GLY A 40 -11.83 -15.61 7.49
C GLY A 40 -12.30 -14.37 6.72
N LEU A 41 -11.97 -14.30 5.43
CA LEU A 41 -12.38 -13.23 4.51
C LEU A 41 -13.64 -13.65 3.75
N ALA A 42 -14.76 -12.96 3.92
CA ALA A 42 -16.00 -13.26 3.21
C ALA A 42 -16.46 -12.06 2.37
N PHE A 43 -17.04 -12.33 1.19
CA PHE A 43 -17.73 -11.35 0.33
C PHE A 43 -19.26 -11.60 0.23
N GLU A 44 -19.78 -12.68 0.84
CA GLU A 44 -21.19 -12.91 1.29
C GLU A 44 -21.28 -14.29 2.01
N SER A 45 -22.13 -14.48 3.04
CA SER A 45 -22.44 -15.82 3.60
C SER A 45 -23.68 -15.89 4.53
N ALA A 46 -24.49 -16.96 4.38
CA ALA A 46 -25.46 -17.49 5.37
C ALA A 46 -24.99 -18.85 5.96
N ASN A 47 -23.66 -19.02 6.00
CA ASN A 47 -22.86 -20.24 6.20
C ASN A 47 -22.77 -21.21 5.00
N LYS A 48 -22.08 -20.73 3.95
CA LYS A 48 -21.27 -21.54 3.02
C LYS A 48 -19.79 -21.28 3.29
N LEU A 49 -19.04 -22.32 3.59
CA LEU A 49 -17.59 -22.30 3.85
C LEU A 49 -16.82 -21.48 2.78
N LYS A 50 -16.13 -20.42 3.22
CA LYS A 50 -14.81 -20.02 2.68
C LYS A 50 -14.72 -19.75 1.17
N ILE A 51 -15.62 -18.98 0.57
CA ILE A 51 -15.58 -18.79 -0.90
C ILE A 51 -14.41 -17.88 -1.32
N PHE A 52 -13.24 -18.50 -1.51
CA PHE A 52 -12.34 -18.29 -2.65
C PHE A 52 -12.01 -19.69 -3.22
N ASN A 53 -12.75 -20.09 -4.26
CA ASN A 53 -12.33 -21.17 -5.15
C ASN A 53 -11.45 -20.52 -6.24
N VAL A 54 -10.14 -20.50 -6.05
CA VAL A 54 -9.19 -20.10 -7.11
C VAL A 54 -8.89 -21.33 -7.97
N SER A 55 -9.83 -21.66 -8.85
CA SER A 55 -9.56 -22.42 -10.08
C SER A 55 -10.10 -21.52 -11.19
N SER A 56 -9.31 -20.87 -12.03
CA SER A 56 -8.08 -21.27 -12.70
C SER A 56 -7.36 -20.01 -13.22
N PHE A 57 -6.11 -19.78 -12.81
CA PHE A 57 -5.23 -18.84 -13.51
C PHE A 57 -3.81 -19.42 -13.55
N ALA A 58 -3.61 -20.36 -14.46
CA ALA A 58 -2.27 -20.81 -14.82
C ALA A 58 -1.63 -19.75 -15.72
N LEU A 59 -0.84 -18.85 -15.12
CA LEU A 59 0.04 -17.94 -15.86
C LEU A 59 1.21 -18.74 -16.43
N ARG A 60 1.08 -19.17 -17.69
CA ARG A 60 2.24 -19.44 -18.54
C ARG A 60 2.75 -18.07 -18.99
N ILE A 61 3.82 -17.58 -18.37
CA ILE A 61 4.48 -16.34 -18.77
C ILE A 61 5.35 -16.62 -20.00
N PRO A 62 5.05 -16.07 -21.19
CA PRO A 62 5.98 -16.07 -22.31
C PRO A 62 7.05 -15.00 -22.07
N SER A 63 8.27 -15.23 -22.56
CA SER A 63 9.30 -14.19 -22.58
C SER A 63 8.88 -13.05 -23.53
N LEU A 64 8.50 -11.90 -22.98
CA LEU A 64 8.14 -10.70 -23.75
C LEU A 64 9.39 -10.01 -24.34
N SER A 65 9.27 -9.53 -25.58
CA SER A 65 10.30 -8.72 -26.26
C SER A 65 10.33 -7.29 -25.70
N SER A 66 11.46 -6.59 -25.90
CA SER A 66 11.68 -5.23 -25.35
C SER A 66 10.66 -4.20 -25.83
N GLU A 67 10.11 -4.36 -27.03
CA GLU A 67 9.11 -3.46 -27.59
C GLU A 67 7.74 -3.61 -26.91
N THR A 68 7.32 -4.84 -26.60
CA THR A 68 6.05 -5.10 -25.90
C THR A 68 6.07 -4.55 -24.46
N VAL A 69 7.23 -4.55 -23.81
CA VAL A 69 7.43 -3.90 -22.50
C VAL A 69 7.24 -2.38 -22.61
N SER A 70 7.71 -1.76 -23.69
CA SER A 70 7.56 -0.32 -23.92
C SER A 70 6.09 0.08 -24.16
N TYR A 71 5.33 -0.70 -24.94
CA TYR A 71 3.90 -0.46 -25.16
C TYR A 71 3.04 -0.69 -23.92
N LEU A 72 3.32 -1.74 -23.14
CA LEU A 72 2.67 -1.98 -21.84
C LEU A 72 3.00 -0.87 -20.83
N CYS A 73 4.25 -0.39 -20.79
CA CYS A 73 4.63 0.78 -20.00
C CYS A 73 3.87 2.02 -20.45
N PHE A 74 3.76 2.31 -21.75
CA PHE A 74 2.98 3.45 -22.25
C PHE A 74 1.50 3.36 -21.85
N TYR A 75 0.88 2.18 -21.92
CA TYR A 75 -0.50 1.94 -21.47
C TYR A 75 -0.65 2.08 -19.95
N MET A 76 0.29 1.55 -19.15
CA MET A 76 0.31 1.65 -17.69
C MET A 76 0.68 3.05 -17.17
N ILE A 77 1.37 3.86 -17.97
CA ILE A 77 1.78 5.24 -17.62
C ILE A 77 0.67 6.24 -17.98
N CYS A 78 0.04 6.12 -19.16
CA CYS A 78 -0.90 7.12 -19.66
C CYS A 78 -2.40 6.78 -19.45
N GLY A 79 -2.77 5.48 -19.36
CA GLY A 79 -4.17 5.06 -19.30
C GLY A 79 -4.52 4.19 -18.09
N GLY A 80 -3.63 3.28 -17.71
CA GLY A 80 -3.83 2.29 -16.64
C GLY A 80 -4.17 2.85 -15.25
N PRO A 81 -3.59 3.97 -14.78
CA PRO A 81 -3.83 4.44 -13.41
C PRO A 81 -5.22 5.05 -13.24
N ILE A 82 -5.66 5.80 -14.24
CA ILE A 82 -7.01 6.38 -14.32
C ILE A 82 -7.99 5.24 -14.60
N VAL A 83 -7.74 4.39 -15.60
CA VAL A 83 -8.63 3.28 -15.94
C VAL A 83 -8.73 2.26 -14.80
N LEU A 84 -7.69 1.98 -14.01
CA LEU A 84 -7.78 1.10 -12.85
C LEU A 84 -8.49 1.76 -11.67
N ALA A 85 -8.27 3.04 -11.39
CA ALA A 85 -9.06 3.76 -10.38
C ALA A 85 -10.54 3.86 -10.79
N TRP A 86 -10.82 4.09 -12.08
CA TRP A 86 -12.16 4.10 -12.66
C TRP A 86 -12.76 2.70 -12.73
N ILE A 87 -12.00 1.63 -12.99
CA ILE A 87 -12.46 0.24 -12.92
C ILE A 87 -12.68 -0.17 -11.47
N SER A 88 -11.87 0.26 -10.51
CA SER A 88 -12.14 0.03 -9.08
C SER A 88 -13.42 0.75 -8.64
N LEU A 89 -13.63 1.98 -9.11
CA LEU A 89 -14.86 2.76 -8.86
C LEU A 89 -16.07 2.16 -9.60
N LEU A 90 -15.92 1.73 -10.85
CA LEU A 90 -16.94 1.05 -11.66
C LEU A 90 -17.22 -0.35 -11.15
N LEU A 91 -16.25 -1.10 -10.62
CA LEU A 91 -16.47 -2.36 -9.91
C LEU A 91 -17.26 -2.09 -8.63
N CYS A 92 -16.93 -1.01 -7.89
CA CYS A 92 -17.72 -0.52 -6.75
C CYS A 92 -19.18 -0.23 -7.12
N LEU A 93 -19.40 0.42 -8.27
CA LEU A 93 -20.72 0.80 -8.78
C LEU A 93 -21.48 -0.34 -9.48
N HIS A 94 -20.78 -1.24 -10.18
CA HIS A 94 -21.36 -2.30 -11.02
C HIS A 94 -21.67 -3.58 -10.24
N PHE A 95 -20.88 -3.92 -9.21
CA PHE A 95 -21.15 -5.09 -8.35
C PHE A 95 -22.17 -4.83 -7.26
N ASN A 96 -22.82 -3.66 -7.23
CA ASN A 96 -23.82 -3.33 -6.20
C ASN A 96 -23.26 -3.58 -4.78
N LEU A 97 -21.99 -3.19 -4.53
CA LEU A 97 -21.28 -3.38 -3.25
C LEU A 97 -22.01 -2.75 -2.04
N PHE A 98 -23.04 -1.95 -2.31
CA PHE A 98 -23.99 -1.42 -1.33
C PHE A 98 -24.86 -2.49 -0.64
N GLN A 99 -24.92 -3.74 -1.12
CA GLN A 99 -25.67 -4.84 -0.50
C GLN A 99 -24.82 -5.85 0.30
N LEU A 100 -23.50 -5.66 0.41
CA LEU A 100 -22.64 -6.58 1.16
C LEU A 100 -23.03 -6.68 2.65
N PRO A 101 -23.11 -7.89 3.26
CA PRO A 101 -23.58 -8.08 4.64
C PRO A 101 -22.56 -7.68 5.71
N PRO A 102 -22.98 -7.26 6.93
CA PRO A 102 -22.15 -6.62 7.98
C PRO A 102 -20.99 -7.43 8.61
N SER A 103 -20.58 -8.55 8.01
CA SER A 103 -19.49 -9.41 8.49
C SER A 103 -18.06 -8.93 8.12
N HIS A 104 -17.92 -7.78 7.45
CA HIS A 104 -16.68 -7.37 6.76
C HIS A 104 -15.65 -6.56 7.56
N LEU A 105 -15.73 -6.50 8.90
CA LEU A 105 -14.79 -5.73 9.74
C LEU A 105 -13.30 -6.09 9.50
N GLN A 106 -13.03 -7.27 8.96
CA GLN A 106 -11.70 -7.80 8.68
C GLN A 106 -11.10 -7.33 7.35
N LEU A 107 -11.96 -6.88 6.43
CA LEU A 107 -11.54 -6.45 5.12
C LEU A 107 -10.88 -5.05 5.17
N HIS A 108 -11.33 -4.18 6.08
CA HIS A 108 -10.68 -2.89 6.33
C HIS A 108 -9.18 -3.04 6.71
N PRO A 109 -8.79 -3.75 7.79
CA PRO A 109 -7.38 -3.90 8.14
C PRO A 109 -6.58 -4.66 7.07
N LEU A 110 -7.18 -5.61 6.35
CA LEU A 110 -6.52 -6.26 5.21
C LEU A 110 -6.16 -5.25 4.10
N LEU A 111 -7.15 -4.47 3.65
CA LEU A 111 -7.00 -3.48 2.58
C LEU A 111 -6.07 -2.35 2.99
N MET A 112 -6.14 -1.89 4.25
CA MET A 112 -5.28 -0.83 4.76
C MET A 112 -3.83 -1.29 4.96
N VAL A 113 -3.60 -2.47 5.53
CA VAL A 113 -2.24 -2.94 5.79
C VAL A 113 -1.59 -3.44 4.51
N ILE A 114 -2.20 -4.42 3.83
CA ILE A 114 -1.58 -5.05 2.66
C ILE A 114 -1.76 -4.14 1.44
N GLY A 115 -3.01 -3.74 1.17
CA GLY A 115 -3.35 -3.01 -0.05
C GLY A 115 -2.78 -1.59 -0.08
N PHE A 116 -2.88 -0.84 1.01
CA PHE A 116 -2.42 0.55 1.09
C PHE A 116 -0.98 0.65 1.58
N ILE A 117 -0.69 0.26 2.83
CA ILE A 117 0.63 0.52 3.46
C ILE A 117 1.76 -0.26 2.80
N LEU A 118 1.63 -1.58 2.67
CA LEU A 118 2.70 -2.41 2.14
C LEU A 118 2.98 -2.09 0.66
N MET A 119 1.94 -1.93 -0.16
CA MET A 119 2.09 -1.53 -1.56
C MET A 119 2.69 -0.13 -1.71
N ALA A 120 2.29 0.84 -0.87
CA ALA A 120 2.87 2.18 -0.91
C ALA A 120 4.35 2.17 -0.51
N GLY A 121 4.75 1.37 0.49
CA GLY A 121 6.15 1.20 0.87
C GLY A 121 6.99 0.61 -0.25
N GLU A 122 6.49 -0.44 -0.92
CA GLU A 122 7.11 -1.02 -2.11
C GLU A 122 7.20 0.00 -3.26
N ALA A 123 6.17 0.82 -3.46
CA ALA A 123 6.17 1.90 -4.45
C ALA A 123 7.27 2.93 -4.17
N ILE A 124 7.45 3.35 -2.91
CA ILE A 124 8.50 4.30 -2.51
C ILE A 124 9.89 3.69 -2.77
N MET A 125 10.08 2.39 -2.47
CA MET A 125 11.33 1.68 -2.73
C MET A 125 11.54 1.32 -4.20
N ALA A 126 10.52 1.40 -5.07
CA ALA A 126 10.53 0.94 -6.46
C ALA A 126 11.70 1.50 -7.28
N TYR A 127 12.07 2.75 -7.01
CA TYR A 127 13.25 3.34 -7.60
C TYR A 127 14.46 2.47 -7.25
N LYS A 128 14.73 2.17 -5.98
CA LYS A 128 15.94 1.42 -5.56
C LYS A 128 15.88 -0.10 -5.75
N SER A 129 14.70 -0.69 -5.75
CA SER A 129 14.51 -2.15 -5.92
C SER A 129 14.56 -2.61 -7.38
N THR A 130 14.31 -1.71 -8.34
CA THR A 130 14.40 -2.04 -9.77
C THR A 130 15.85 -1.92 -10.26
N PRO A 131 16.41 -2.96 -10.92
CA PRO A 131 17.79 -2.94 -11.43
C PRO A 131 18.10 -1.72 -12.30
N SER A 132 19.26 -1.11 -12.04
CA SER A 132 19.76 0.14 -12.68
C SER A 132 19.86 0.11 -14.21
N ARG A 133 19.81 -1.06 -14.85
CA ARG A 133 19.84 -1.20 -16.32
C ARG A 133 18.48 -0.91 -16.98
N ARG A 134 17.41 -0.76 -16.19
CA ARG A 134 16.08 -0.42 -16.69
C ARG A 134 15.92 1.10 -16.74
N ASP A 135 15.27 1.58 -17.80
CA ASP A 135 14.93 2.99 -18.03
C ASP A 135 14.25 3.60 -16.79
N ILE A 136 14.60 4.86 -16.45
CA ILE A 136 13.94 5.66 -15.41
C ILE A 136 12.41 5.69 -15.59
N GLN A 137 11.94 5.55 -16.84
CA GLN A 137 10.54 5.40 -17.18
C GLN A 137 9.89 4.15 -16.56
N VAL A 138 10.60 3.01 -16.51
CA VAL A 138 10.11 1.78 -15.88
C VAL A 138 9.98 1.97 -14.37
N GLN A 139 10.94 2.63 -13.74
CA GLN A 139 10.90 2.90 -12.29
C GLN A 139 9.71 3.80 -11.94
N LYS A 140 9.49 4.84 -12.75
CA LYS A 140 8.32 5.71 -12.67
C LYS A 140 7.00 4.95 -12.85
N ALA A 141 6.92 4.08 -13.85
CA ALA A 141 5.73 3.27 -14.12
C ALA A 141 5.41 2.32 -12.96
N VAL A 142 6.42 1.64 -12.41
CA VAL A 142 6.26 0.76 -11.25
C VAL A 142 5.80 1.55 -10.03
N HIS A 143 6.46 2.68 -9.72
CA HIS A 143 6.05 3.56 -8.64
C HIS A 143 4.59 3.99 -8.79
N LEU A 144 4.22 4.52 -9.95
CA LEU A 144 2.87 4.98 -10.23
C LEU A 144 1.84 3.85 -10.08
N THR A 145 2.08 2.69 -10.70
CA THR A 145 1.17 1.54 -10.66
C THR A 145 0.91 1.07 -9.23
N LEU A 146 1.98 0.91 -8.44
CA LEU A 146 1.86 0.47 -7.05
C LEU A 146 1.13 1.50 -6.19
N GLN A 147 1.37 2.81 -6.38
CA GLN A 147 0.61 3.85 -5.68
C GLN A 147 -0.86 3.90 -6.10
N THR A 148 -1.19 3.60 -7.36
CA THR A 148 -2.59 3.49 -7.82
C THR A 148 -3.30 2.33 -7.13
N ILE A 149 -2.67 1.16 -7.07
CA ILE A 149 -3.21 0.00 -6.35
C ILE A 149 -3.44 0.37 -4.87
N ALA A 150 -2.46 1.04 -4.26
CA ALA A 150 -2.56 1.50 -2.88
C ALA A 150 -3.74 2.47 -2.66
N LEU A 151 -3.92 3.46 -3.55
CA LEU A 151 -5.04 4.39 -3.50
C LEU A 151 -6.39 3.67 -3.65
N GLY A 152 -6.50 2.75 -4.61
CA GLY A 152 -7.72 1.96 -4.84
C GLY A 152 -8.10 1.12 -3.61
N CYS A 153 -7.12 0.44 -3.01
CA CYS A 153 -7.31 -0.30 -1.78
C CYS A 153 -7.69 0.59 -0.59
N ALA A 154 -7.09 1.78 -0.46
CA ALA A 154 -7.41 2.72 0.61
C ALA A 154 -8.86 3.24 0.50
N ILE A 155 -9.29 3.64 -0.70
CA ILE A 155 -10.67 4.08 -0.96
C ILE A 155 -11.64 2.94 -0.64
N PHE A 156 -11.36 1.72 -1.13
CA PHE A 156 -12.21 0.58 -0.86
C PHE A 156 -12.27 0.23 0.63
N GLY A 157 -11.14 0.28 1.34
CA GLY A 157 -11.08 0.06 2.78
C GLY A 157 -11.86 1.08 3.60
N ILE A 158 -11.92 2.34 3.18
CA ILE A 158 -12.78 3.37 3.79
C ILE A 158 -14.26 3.02 3.56
N VAL A 159 -14.65 2.75 2.31
CA VAL A 159 -16.04 2.43 1.97
C VAL A 159 -16.56 1.27 2.80
N VAL A 160 -15.75 0.22 2.97
CA VAL A 160 -16.08 -0.95 3.79
C VAL A 160 -16.32 -0.59 5.26
N ILE A 161 -15.49 0.28 5.86
CA ILE A 161 -15.63 0.59 7.29
C ILE A 161 -16.81 1.53 7.58
N PHE A 162 -17.07 2.50 6.72
CA PHE A 162 -18.26 3.37 6.86
C PHE A 162 -19.55 2.57 6.69
N LYS A 163 -19.62 1.69 5.69
CA LYS A 163 -20.76 0.78 5.54
C LYS A 163 -20.97 -0.12 6.77
N PHE A 164 -19.88 -0.60 7.37
CA PHE A 164 -19.97 -1.37 8.60
C PHE A 164 -20.51 -0.53 9.78
N HIS A 165 -20.10 0.72 9.92
CA HIS A 165 -20.64 1.61 10.95
C HIS A 165 -22.13 1.89 10.74
N ASP A 166 -22.55 2.17 9.51
CA ASP A 166 -23.97 2.37 9.16
C ASP A 166 -24.82 1.14 9.53
N GLU A 167 -24.38 -0.06 9.15
CA GLU A 167 -25.13 -1.30 9.39
C GLU A 167 -25.16 -1.72 10.87
N THR A 168 -24.16 -1.29 11.65
CA THR A 168 -24.06 -1.58 13.08
C THR A 168 -24.54 -0.43 13.97
N ASN A 169 -25.03 0.67 13.38
CA ASN A 169 -25.41 1.90 14.07
C ASN A 169 -24.31 2.45 14.99
N MET A 170 -23.04 2.31 14.58
CA MET A 170 -21.91 2.87 15.30
C MET A 170 -21.60 4.29 14.81
N PRO A 171 -21.20 5.21 15.71
CA PRO A 171 -20.88 6.57 15.31
C PRO A 171 -19.56 6.62 14.53
N ASP A 172 -19.60 7.31 13.39
CA ASP A 172 -18.44 7.57 12.56
C ASP A 172 -17.46 8.57 13.19
N MET A 173 -16.20 8.48 12.78
CA MET A 173 -15.20 9.53 13.01
C MET A 173 -15.09 9.99 14.47
N VAL A 174 -15.18 9.07 15.43
CA VAL A 174 -15.05 9.40 16.87
C VAL A 174 -13.59 9.33 17.35
N THR A 175 -12.78 8.47 16.74
CA THR A 175 -11.48 8.10 17.28
C THR A 175 -10.32 8.82 16.61
N LEU A 176 -9.19 8.96 17.32
CA LEU A 176 -7.98 9.54 16.73
C LEU A 176 -7.45 8.73 15.53
N HIS A 177 -7.60 7.40 15.56
CA HIS A 177 -7.30 6.52 14.42
C HIS A 177 -8.08 6.95 13.17
N SER A 178 -9.39 7.18 13.27
CA SER A 178 -10.21 7.54 12.11
C SER A 178 -9.93 8.96 11.61
N TRP A 179 -9.63 9.92 12.51
CA TRP A 179 -9.23 11.27 12.12
C TRP A 179 -7.89 11.29 11.36
N LEU A 180 -6.86 10.66 11.94
CA LEU A 180 -5.55 10.59 11.30
C LEU A 180 -5.56 9.72 10.03
N GLY A 181 -6.40 8.69 9.98
CA GLY A 181 -6.62 7.88 8.78
C GLY A 181 -7.24 8.67 7.64
N MET A 182 -8.27 9.47 7.91
CA MET A 182 -8.87 10.34 6.90
C MET A 182 -7.87 11.40 6.40
N ILE A 183 -7.13 12.03 7.30
CA ILE A 183 -6.07 12.97 6.93
C ILE A 183 -5.02 12.28 6.04
N ALA A 184 -4.55 11.08 6.42
CA ALA A 184 -3.57 10.33 5.65
C ALA A 184 -4.05 10.02 4.23
N ILE A 185 -5.30 9.57 4.07
CA ILE A 185 -5.84 9.19 2.76
C ILE A 185 -6.11 10.42 1.88
N CYS A 186 -6.62 11.51 2.45
CA CYS A 186 -6.77 12.78 1.74
C CYS A 186 -5.41 13.33 1.27
N LEU A 187 -4.40 13.36 2.14
CA LEU A 187 -3.05 13.80 1.78
C LEU A 187 -2.40 12.87 0.76
N PHE A 188 -2.61 11.55 0.86
CA PHE A 188 -2.13 10.59 -0.12
C PHE A 188 -2.76 10.82 -1.50
N GLY A 189 -4.08 11.04 -1.56
CA GLY A 189 -4.79 11.38 -2.79
C GLY A 189 -4.26 12.68 -3.42
N LEU A 190 -4.06 13.72 -2.61
CA LEU A 190 -3.47 14.98 -3.07
C LEU A 190 -2.03 14.77 -3.59
N GLN A 191 -1.20 14.04 -2.87
CA GLN A 191 0.17 13.74 -3.26
C GLN A 191 0.24 12.93 -4.56
N TYR A 192 -0.68 11.98 -4.74
CA TYR A 192 -0.83 11.19 -5.96
C TYR A 192 -1.18 12.09 -7.16
N LEU A 193 -2.17 12.98 -7.02
CA LEU A 193 -2.58 13.91 -8.08
C LEU A 193 -1.44 14.87 -8.45
N LEU A 194 -0.81 15.50 -7.45
CA LEU A 194 0.31 16.41 -7.68
C LEU A 194 1.50 15.69 -8.33
N GLY A 195 1.81 14.47 -7.90
CA GLY A 195 2.83 13.62 -8.52
C GLY A 195 2.50 13.26 -9.97
N PHE A 196 1.25 12.87 -10.25
CA PHE A 196 0.78 12.51 -11.58
C PHE A 196 0.90 13.69 -12.56
N PHE A 197 0.32 14.84 -12.22
CA PHE A 197 0.36 16.01 -13.11
C PHE A 197 1.77 16.57 -13.27
N SER A 198 2.64 16.44 -12.27
CA SER A 198 4.01 16.92 -12.32
C SER A 198 4.94 16.02 -13.14
N TYR A 199 4.83 14.69 -13.01
CA TYR A 199 5.84 13.75 -13.53
C TYR A 199 5.34 12.79 -14.63
N VAL A 200 4.02 12.71 -14.85
CA VAL A 200 3.39 11.77 -15.78
C VAL A 200 2.72 12.50 -16.94
N PHE A 201 1.56 13.13 -16.72
CA PHE A 201 0.79 13.81 -17.76
C PHE A 201 -0.04 14.97 -17.16
N PRO A 202 -0.01 16.18 -17.73
CA PRO A 202 0.70 16.60 -18.94
C PRO A 202 2.22 16.69 -18.75
N GLY A 203 2.69 16.61 -17.50
CA GLY A 203 4.09 16.77 -17.13
C GLY A 203 4.45 18.24 -16.96
N ALA A 204 4.96 18.61 -15.79
CA ALA A 204 5.37 19.98 -15.52
C ALA A 204 6.72 20.30 -16.19
N GLU A 205 7.01 21.59 -16.35
CA GLU A 205 8.31 22.06 -16.84
C GLU A 205 9.47 21.54 -15.98
N SER A 206 10.65 21.39 -16.58
CA SER A 206 11.84 20.85 -15.90
C SER A 206 12.20 21.60 -14.63
N TYR A 207 12.06 22.93 -14.62
CA TYR A 207 12.30 23.75 -13.43
C TYR A 207 11.31 23.43 -12.31
N SER A 208 10.01 23.43 -12.60
CA SER A 208 8.95 23.11 -11.63
C SER A 208 9.08 21.69 -11.08
N ARG A 209 9.45 20.71 -11.91
CA ARG A 209 9.74 19.34 -11.48
C ARG A 209 10.92 19.26 -10.52
N ALA A 210 12.01 19.97 -10.82
CA ALA A 210 13.18 20.00 -9.96
C ALA A 210 12.88 20.67 -8.61
N ALA A 211 12.11 21.77 -8.62
CA ALA A 211 11.69 22.48 -7.41
C ALA A 211 10.70 21.66 -6.56
N TYR A 212 9.80 20.90 -7.18
CA TYR A 212 8.80 20.09 -6.48
C TYR A 212 9.34 18.74 -5.96
N LEU A 213 10.38 18.17 -6.58
CA LEU A 213 10.95 16.87 -6.19
C LEU A 213 11.26 16.71 -4.69
N PRO A 214 11.92 17.66 -4.00
CA PRO A 214 12.16 17.53 -2.56
C PRO A 214 10.86 17.49 -1.76
N TRP A 215 9.86 18.29 -2.13
CA TRP A 215 8.54 18.32 -1.49
C TRP A 215 7.75 17.03 -1.76
N HIS A 216 7.85 16.49 -2.97
CA HIS A 216 7.24 15.21 -3.31
C HIS A 216 7.84 14.06 -2.49
N THR A 217 9.16 14.06 -2.33
CA THR A 217 9.88 13.02 -1.57
C THR A 217 9.58 13.13 -0.08
N PHE A 218 9.71 14.33 0.50
CA PHE A 218 9.44 14.58 1.91
C PHE A 218 7.97 14.32 2.27
N GLY A 219 7.03 14.89 1.50
CA GLY A 219 5.60 14.70 1.70
C GLY A 219 5.18 13.24 1.58
N GLY A 220 5.74 12.50 0.62
CA GLY A 220 5.49 11.07 0.46
C GLY A 220 5.90 10.25 1.69
N LEU A 221 7.10 10.50 2.24
CA LEU A 221 7.55 9.84 3.46
C LEU A 221 6.71 10.24 4.69
N LEU A 222 6.36 11.53 4.82
CA LEU A 222 5.54 12.01 5.93
C LEU A 222 4.16 11.34 5.95
N ILE A 223 3.50 11.27 4.79
CA ILE A 223 2.19 10.61 4.63
C ILE A 223 2.32 9.12 4.95
N PHE A 224 3.40 8.47 4.50
CA PHE A 224 3.64 7.06 4.77
C PHE A 224 3.83 6.78 6.27
N PHE A 225 4.61 7.60 6.99
CA PHE A 225 4.71 7.51 8.45
C PHE A 225 3.38 7.76 9.15
N LEU A 226 2.61 8.75 8.70
CA LEU A 226 1.26 8.99 9.22
C LEU A 226 0.35 7.77 9.05
N ALA A 227 0.41 7.10 7.89
CA ALA A 227 -0.35 5.87 7.64
C ALA A 227 0.08 4.72 8.57
N ILE A 228 1.38 4.58 8.86
CA ILE A 228 1.90 3.60 9.83
C ILE A 228 1.38 3.90 11.24
N CYS A 229 1.49 5.14 11.71
CA CYS A 229 0.94 5.54 13.02
C CYS A 229 -0.56 5.27 13.10
N THR A 230 -1.32 5.61 12.05
CA THR A 230 -2.74 5.29 11.94
C THR A 230 -3.00 3.79 12.05
N ALA A 231 -2.23 2.94 11.35
CA ALA A 231 -2.39 1.50 11.43
C ALA A 231 -2.07 0.94 12.83
N GLU A 232 -1.02 1.44 13.49
CA GLU A 232 -0.70 1.05 14.87
C GLU A 232 -1.84 1.40 15.83
N MET A 233 -2.43 2.60 15.72
CA MET A 233 -3.61 2.96 16.51
C MET A 233 -4.82 2.06 16.19
N GLY A 234 -5.03 1.71 14.92
CA GLY A 234 -6.12 0.81 14.51
C GLY A 234 -5.94 -0.61 15.06
N LEU A 235 -4.71 -1.13 15.03
CA LEU A 235 -4.36 -2.41 15.65
C LEU A 235 -4.56 -2.37 17.17
N LEU A 236 -4.19 -1.28 17.84
CA LEU A 236 -4.42 -1.10 19.27
C LEU A 236 -5.92 -1.04 19.60
N GLN A 237 -6.71 -0.28 18.86
CA GLN A 237 -8.18 -0.26 19.02
C GLN A 237 -8.77 -1.66 18.84
N LYS A 238 -8.29 -2.39 17.84
CA LYS A 238 -8.75 -3.75 17.57
C LYS A 238 -8.34 -4.69 18.70
N PHE A 239 -7.12 -4.58 19.22
CA PHE A 239 -6.63 -5.31 20.38
C PHE A 239 -7.52 -5.10 21.61
N LEU A 240 -7.85 -3.84 21.92
CA LEU A 240 -8.67 -3.47 23.07
C LEU A 240 -10.14 -3.90 22.91
N SER A 241 -10.73 -3.66 21.75
CA SER A 241 -12.13 -4.04 21.46
C SER A 241 -12.38 -5.55 21.50
N LEU A 242 -11.34 -6.35 21.27
CA LEU A 242 -11.39 -7.80 21.35
C LEU A 242 -10.98 -8.34 22.73
N PHE A 243 -10.72 -7.44 23.69
CA PHE A 243 -10.27 -7.77 25.04
C PHE A 243 -9.11 -8.77 25.04
N LEU A 244 -8.17 -8.60 24.11
CA LEU A 244 -7.04 -9.51 23.98
C LEU A 244 -6.14 -9.40 25.22
N THR A 245 -5.85 -10.54 25.84
CA THR A 245 -4.93 -10.67 26.97
C THR A 245 -3.73 -11.52 26.54
N ARG A 246 -3.01 -12.19 27.45
CA ARG A 246 -1.86 -13.05 27.09
C ARG A 246 -2.31 -14.27 26.27
N SER A 247 -2.48 -14.08 24.96
CA SER A 247 -2.89 -15.10 23.99
C SER A 247 -1.98 -15.08 22.75
N GLN A 248 -2.02 -16.16 21.96
CA GLN A 248 -1.28 -16.22 20.68
C GLN A 248 -1.74 -15.13 19.71
N GLU A 249 -3.05 -14.83 19.71
CA GLU A 249 -3.59 -13.78 18.87
C GLU A 249 -3.05 -12.40 19.25
N ALA A 250 -3.01 -12.10 20.55
CA ALA A 250 -2.46 -10.85 21.06
C ALA A 250 -1.01 -10.65 20.64
N LEU A 251 -0.20 -11.71 20.70
CA LEU A 251 1.19 -11.68 20.23
C LEU A 251 1.25 -11.39 18.73
N ILE A 252 0.43 -12.05 17.90
CA ILE A 252 0.42 -11.84 16.45
C ILE A 252 0.06 -10.38 16.12
N VAL A 253 -0.97 -9.80 16.74
CA VAL A 253 -1.35 -8.40 16.52
C VAL A 253 -0.22 -7.44 16.89
N ASN A 254 0.45 -7.66 18.03
CA ASN A 254 1.59 -6.84 18.44
C ASN A 254 2.80 -6.99 17.49
N PHE A 255 3.09 -8.21 17.02
CA PHE A 255 4.14 -8.45 16.05
C PHE A 255 3.84 -7.83 14.69
N ILE A 256 2.58 -7.82 14.23
CA ILE A 256 2.18 -7.07 13.03
C ILE A 256 2.53 -5.59 13.19
N GLY A 257 2.16 -4.97 14.32
CA GLY A 257 2.50 -3.57 14.61
C GLY A 257 4.01 -3.33 14.60
N LEU A 258 4.79 -4.15 15.32
CA LEU A 258 6.25 -4.03 15.36
C LEU A 258 6.90 -4.17 13.98
N LEU A 259 6.45 -5.14 13.18
CA LEU A 259 7.01 -5.36 11.84
C LEU A 259 6.61 -4.24 10.87
N LEU A 260 5.42 -3.63 11.02
CA LEU A 260 5.03 -2.44 10.28
C LEU A 260 5.93 -1.25 10.61
N PHE A 261 6.22 -1.02 11.88
CA PHE A 261 7.18 0.00 12.31
C PHE A 261 8.57 -0.22 11.68
N LEU A 262 9.09 -1.45 11.76
CA LEU A 262 10.38 -1.81 11.16
C LEU A 262 10.37 -1.66 9.63
N PHE A 263 9.25 -1.97 8.99
CA PHE A 263 9.08 -1.77 7.55
C PHE A 263 9.14 -0.27 7.20
N ALA A 264 8.52 0.58 8.02
CA ALA A 264 8.58 2.03 7.85
C ALA A 264 10.02 2.56 7.92
N VAL A 265 10.78 2.08 8.89
CA VAL A 265 12.21 2.41 9.04
C VAL A 265 13.01 1.94 7.82
N ALA A 266 12.78 0.71 7.33
CA ALA A 266 13.48 0.18 6.15
C ALA A 266 13.18 0.99 4.87
N VAL A 267 11.93 1.38 4.66
CA VAL A 267 11.52 2.23 3.53
C VAL A 267 12.22 3.59 3.61
N ALA A 268 12.19 4.24 4.77
CA ALA A 268 12.83 5.55 4.96
C ALA A 268 14.35 5.50 4.74
N LEU A 269 15.02 4.49 5.31
CA LEU A 269 16.45 4.26 5.09
C LEU A 269 16.77 3.99 3.61
N THR A 270 15.92 3.27 2.89
CA THR A 270 16.07 3.05 1.44
C THR A 270 16.02 4.36 0.66
N VAL A 271 15.17 5.32 1.05
CA VAL A 271 15.10 6.63 0.39
C VAL A 271 16.38 7.45 0.63
N VAL A 272 16.90 7.42 1.86
CA VAL A 272 18.06 8.25 2.28
C VAL A 272 19.39 7.69 1.75
N LEU A 273 19.62 6.38 1.84
CA LEU A 273 20.90 5.76 1.47
C LEU A 273 21.13 5.81 -0.04
N PRO A 274 22.35 6.06 -0.56
CA PRO A 274 22.61 6.13 -2.00
C PRO A 274 22.41 4.79 -2.71
N ARG A 275 22.15 4.86 -4.03
CA ARG A 275 22.37 3.70 -4.91
C ARG A 275 23.85 3.67 -5.25
N TYR A 276 24.42 2.47 -5.24
CA TYR A 276 25.82 2.23 -5.59
C TYR A 276 26.19 2.80 -6.96
#